data_AF-A0A920R294-F1
#
_entry.id   AF-A0A920R294-F1
#
_cell.length_a   1.000
_cell.length_b   1.000
_cell.length_c   1.000
_cell.angle_alpha   90.00
_cell.angle_beta   90.00
_cell.angle_gamma   90.00
#
_symmetry.space_group_name_H-M   'P 1'
#
loop_
_entity.id
_entity.type
_entity.pdbx_description
1 polymer ?
#
loop_
_entity_poly.entity_id
_entity_poly.type
_entity_poly.pdbx_seq_one_letter_code
_entity_poly.pdbx_strand_id
1 'polypeptide(L)' 'MLIDPETGNVGRSGQNILEDGTKVRVVKSSKRS' A
#
# COMPACT_ATOMS: atom_id res chain seq x y z
N MET A 1 -0.85 5.89 -9.81
CA MET A 1 -0.25 4.54 -9.78
C MET A 1 0.99 4.66 -8.90
N LEU A 2 1.10 3.89 -7.82
CA LEU A 2 2.25 3.92 -6.91
C LEU A 2 3.07 2.64 -7.10
N ILE A 3 4.38 2.80 -7.11
CA ILE A 3 5.34 1.71 -7.13
C ILE A 3 5.83 1.56 -5.70
N ASP A 4 5.69 0.36 -5.15
CA ASP A 4 6.29 0.01 -3.86
C ASP A 4 7.81 -0.11 -4.07
N PRO A 5 8.64 0.74 -3.44
CA PRO A 5 10.08 0.71 -3.63
C PRO A 5 10.76 -0.53 -3.03
N GLU A 6 10.12 -1.20 -2.06
CA GLU A 6 10.69 -2.39 -1.42
C GLU A 6 10.45 -3.66 -2.25
N THR A 7 9.30 -3.74 -2.93
CA THR A 7 8.88 -4.94 -3.66
C THR A 7 8.80 -4.76 -5.17
N GLY A 8 8.93 -3.52 -5.69
CA GLY A 8 8.74 -3.18 -7.09
C GLY A 8 7.28 -3.30 -7.58
N ASN A 9 6.35 -3.62 -6.67
CA ASN A 9 4.96 -3.86 -7.03
C ASN A 9 4.25 -2.56 -7.40
N VAL A 10 3.53 -2.60 -8.52
CA VAL A 10 2.77 -1.44 -8.98
C VAL A 10 1.30 -1.61 -8.62
N GLY A 11 0.74 -0.64 -7.90
CA GLY A 11 -0.63 -0.73 -7.37
C GLY A 11 -1.29 0.62 -7.09
N ARG A 12 -2.46 0.55 -6.46
CA ARG A 12 -3.21 1.74 -6.02
C ARG A 12 -2.72 2.17 -4.63
N SER A 13 -2.67 3.48 -4.38
CA SER A 13 -2.43 3.98 -3.02
C SER A 13 -3.58 3.53 -2.12
N GLY A 14 -3.25 2.90 -1.01
CA GLY A 14 -4.11 2.78 0.16
C GLY A 14 -3.53 3.56 1.34
N GLN A 15 -4.32 3.67 2.40
CA GLN A 15 -3.86 4.01 3.73
C GLN A 15 -4.12 2.83 4.65
N ASN A 16 -3.20 2.59 5.58
CA ASN A 16 -3.37 1.66 6.68
C ASN A 16 -3.12 2.42 8.00
N ILE A 17 -3.81 2.03 9.06
CA ILE A 17 -3.56 2.55 10.40
C ILE A 17 -2.91 1.45 11.22
N LEU A 18 -1.75 1.74 11.77
CA LEU A 18 -1.00 0.82 12.63
C LEU A 18 -1.62 0.80 14.04
N GLU A 19 -1.23 -0.17 14.87
CA GLU A 19 -1.78 -0.37 16.21
C GLU A 19 -1.54 0.82 17.16
N ASP A 20 -0.49 1.59 16.91
CA ASP A 20 -0.16 2.84 17.61
C ASP A 20 -0.97 4.05 17.12
N GLY A 21 -1.86 3.87 16.14
CA GLY A 21 -2.65 4.94 15.51
C GLY A 21 -1.95 5.67 14.37
N THR A 22 -0.71 5.31 14.04
CA THR A 22 0.05 5.94 12.96
C THR A 22 -0.56 5.61 11.60
N LYS A 23 -0.78 6.64 10.77
CA LYS A 23 -1.29 6.50 9.41
C LYS A 23 -0.12 6.31 8.44
N VAL A 24 -0.08 5.16 7.77
CA VAL A 24 0.93 4.86 6.75
C VAL A 24 0.30 4.68 5.38
N ARG A 25 1.04 5.07 4.33
CA ARG A 25 0.63 4.86 2.94
C ARG A 25 1.11 3.48 2.50
N VAL A 26 0.20 2.68 1.94
CA VAL A 26 0.51 1.33 1.47
C VAL A 26 0.15 1.20 0.00
N VAL A 27 0.82 0.31 -0.72
CA VAL A 27 0.46 -0.04 -2.10
C VAL A 27 -0.50 -1.24 -2.03
N LYS A 28 -1.78 -1.02 -2.36
CA LYS A 28 -2.75 -2.11 -2.47
C LYS A 28 -2.56 -2.77 -3.83
N SER A 29 -2.03 -4.00 -3.82
CA SER A 29 -2.03 -4.86 -5.00
C SER A 29 -3.48 -5.22 -5.33
N SER A 30 -3.97 -4.81 -6.50
CA SER A 30 -5.27 -5.26 -7.01
C SER A 30 -5.14 -6.71 -7.47
N LYS A 31 -5.19 -7.67 -6.55
CA LYS A 31 -5.54 -9.05 -6.91
C LYS A 31 -7.02 -9.03 -7.25
N ARG A 32 -7.33 -8.84 -8.53
CA ARG A 32 -8.68 -9.02 -9.08
C ARG A 32 -8.91 -10.54 -9.06
N SER A 33 -9.56 -11.05 -8.01
CA SER A 33 -10.05 -12.44 -7.99
C SER A 33 -11.21 -12.59 -8.95
#